data_AF-A0A2E0T2H3-F1
#
_entry.id   AF-A0A2E0T2H3-F1
#
_cell.length_a   1.000
_cell.length_b   1.000
_cell.length_c   1.000
_cell.angle_alpha   90.00
_cell.angle_beta   90.00
_cell.angle_gamma   90.00
#
_symmetry.space_group_name_H-M   'P 1'
#
loop_
_entity.id
_entity.type
_entity.pdbx_description
1 polymer ?
#
loop_
_entity_poly.entity_id
_entity_poly.type
_entity_poly.pdbx_seq_one_letter_code
_entity_poly.pdbx_strand_id
1 'polypeptide(L)'
;TATTEDGGKEQVLMHDRFQVAIDRAATVAGLTKTDDYVNEWRRVATGVDGDAIAAAHAAAQRLDNDHPRDVLEALVANGGLDPESGVSGVDPQQES
;
A
#
# COMPACT_ATOMS: atom_id res chain seq x y z
N THR A 1 -0.14 24.43 -32.35
CA THR A 1 -0.77 23.44 -31.44
C THR A 1 0.27 23.05 -30.43
N ALA A 2 0.13 23.53 -29.19
CA ALA A 2 1.05 23.18 -28.11
C ALA A 2 0.61 21.83 -27.55
N THR A 3 1.28 20.77 -28.00
CA THR A 3 1.18 19.44 -27.42
C THR A 3 2.17 19.40 -26.26
N THR A 4 1.68 19.54 -25.03
CA THR A 4 2.48 19.31 -23.82
C THR A 4 2.30 17.85 -23.43
N GLU A 5 3.09 16.98 -24.05
CA GLU A 5 3.28 15.58 -23.68
C GLU A 5 4.44 15.50 -22.67
N ASP A 6 4.18 15.87 -21.42
CA ASP A 6 4.99 15.42 -20.28
C ASP A 6 4.07 15.39 -19.06
N GLY A 7 3.24 14.36 -18.99
CA GLY A 7 2.47 14.06 -17.78
C GLY A 7 3.43 13.56 -16.71
N GLY A 8 4.08 14.49 -16.02
CA GLY A 8 5.05 14.20 -14.97
C GLY A 8 4.45 13.29 -13.90
N LYS A 9 4.94 12.05 -13.84
CA LYS A 9 4.66 11.15 -12.71
C LYS A 9 5.50 11.61 -11.52
N GLU A 10 4.87 12.28 -10.56
CA GLU A 10 5.51 12.55 -9.28
C GLU A 10 5.36 11.35 -8.36
N GLN A 11 6.45 10.91 -7.75
CA GLN A 11 6.49 9.73 -6.88
C GLN A 11 7.41 10.02 -5.70
N VAL A 12 6.81 10.03 -4.51
CA VAL A 12 7.51 10.33 -3.25
C VAL A 12 8.03 9.04 -2.64
N LEU A 13 9.33 8.98 -2.41
CA LEU A 13 9.94 7.87 -1.68
C LEU A 13 9.58 7.97 -0.19
N MET A 14 8.98 6.91 0.34
CA MET A 14 8.65 6.82 1.76
C MET A 14 9.86 6.41 2.62
N HIS A 15 9.70 6.55 3.94
CA HIS A 15 10.72 6.14 4.89
C HIS A 15 10.94 4.62 4.87
N ASP A 16 12.19 4.19 5.11
CA ASP A 16 12.62 2.79 5.05
C ASP A 16 11.80 1.83 5.94
N ARG A 17 11.21 2.38 7.01
CA ARG A 17 10.32 1.64 7.92
C ARG A 17 9.17 0.92 7.21
N PHE A 18 8.65 1.49 6.12
CA PHE A 18 7.60 0.87 5.32
C PHE A 18 8.13 -0.35 4.55
N GLN A 19 9.34 -0.28 4.01
CA GLN A 19 9.98 -1.42 3.35
C GLN A 19 10.23 -2.56 4.35
N VAL A 20 10.76 -2.23 5.53
CA VAL A 20 10.96 -3.21 6.61
C VAL A 20 9.64 -3.86 7.05
N ALA A 21 8.55 -3.08 7.14
CA ALA A 21 7.23 -3.63 7.46
C ALA A 21 6.71 -4.57 6.37
N ILE A 22 6.83 -4.21 5.09
CA ILE A 22 6.38 -5.07 3.98
C ILE A 22 7.16 -6.39 3.96
N ASP A 23 8.48 -6.35 4.12
CA ASP A 23 9.34 -7.54 4.17
C ASP A 23 8.96 -8.48 5.34
N ARG A 24 8.77 -7.91 6.53
CA ARG A 24 8.34 -8.68 7.70
C ARG A 24 6.94 -9.25 7.53
N ALA A 25 6.00 -8.47 6.97
CA ALA A 25 4.64 -8.93 6.69
C ALA A 25 4.64 -10.12 5.72
N ALA A 26 5.41 -10.06 4.64
CA ALA A 26 5.57 -11.16 3.69
C ALA A 26 6.16 -12.40 4.36
N THR A 27 7.13 -12.22 5.25
CA THR A 27 7.71 -13.31 6.04
C THR A 27 6.68 -13.96 6.97
N VAL A 28 5.85 -13.16 7.66
CA VAL A 28 4.80 -13.64 8.57
C VAL A 28 3.68 -14.36 7.82
N ALA A 29 3.26 -13.82 6.67
CA ALA A 29 2.24 -14.43 5.81
C ALA A 29 2.73 -15.72 5.10
N GLY A 30 4.03 -16.02 5.17
CA GLY A 30 4.63 -17.15 4.44
C GLY A 30 4.64 -16.95 2.92
N LEU A 31 4.33 -15.73 2.44
CA LEU A 31 4.31 -15.33 1.04
C LEU A 31 5.74 -15.08 0.56
N THR A 32 6.53 -16.16 0.53
CA THR A 32 7.93 -16.16 0.08
C THR A 32 8.06 -16.04 -1.45
N LYS A 33 6.96 -16.18 -2.18
CA LYS A 33 6.91 -15.89 -3.61
C LYS A 33 6.55 -14.43 -3.83
N THR A 34 7.44 -13.72 -4.52
CA THR A 34 7.29 -12.30 -4.87
C THR A 34 5.97 -11.99 -5.59
N ASP A 35 5.40 -12.94 -6.32
CA ASP A 35 4.18 -12.76 -7.11
C ASP A 35 2.91 -12.64 -6.25
N ASP A 36 2.88 -13.32 -5.11
CA ASP A 36 1.68 -13.43 -4.26
C ASP A 36 1.38 -12.10 -3.54
N TYR A 37 2.39 -11.47 -2.95
CA TYR A 37 2.19 -10.20 -2.25
C TYR A 37 1.96 -9.03 -3.22
N VAL A 38 2.48 -9.09 -4.45
CA VAL A 38 2.28 -8.03 -5.47
C VAL A 38 0.85 -8.08 -6.02
N ASN A 39 0.23 -9.26 -6.10
CA ASN A 39 -1.19 -9.36 -6.50
C ASN A 39 -2.13 -8.68 -5.50
N GLU A 40 -1.76 -8.65 -4.22
CA GLU A 40 -2.53 -7.97 -3.18
C GLU A 40 -2.35 -6.43 -3.18
N TRP A 41 -1.46 -5.89 -4.01
CA TRP A 41 -1.25 -4.45 -4.07
C TRP A 41 -2.44 -3.72 -4.69
N ARG A 42 -3.23 -3.07 -3.82
CA ARG A 42 -4.35 -2.23 -4.25
C ARG A 42 -3.87 -0.84 -4.67
N ARG A 43 -4.07 -0.51 -5.95
CA ARG A 43 -3.87 0.85 -6.45
C ARG A 43 -5.13 1.68 -6.22
N VAL A 44 -5.01 2.76 -5.45
CA VAL A 44 -6.09 3.73 -5.26
C VAL A 44 -5.73 5.01 -6.00
N ALA A 45 -6.49 5.33 -7.04
CA ALA A 45 -6.40 6.61 -7.72
C ALA A 45 -7.33 7.61 -7.02
N THR A 46 -6.77 8.71 -6.53
CA THR A 46 -7.57 9.82 -5.98
C THR A 46 -7.37 11.04 -6.86
N GLY A 47 -8.46 11.74 -7.15
CA GLY A 47 -8.41 13.01 -7.86
C GLY A 47 -7.71 14.04 -6.98
N VAL A 48 -6.58 14.55 -7.45
CA VAL A 48 -5.88 15.66 -6.81
C VAL A 48 -6.26 16.92 -7.55
N ASP A 49 -6.67 17.95 -6.80
CA ASP A 49 -6.90 19.28 -7.33
C ASP A 49 -5.61 20.12 -7.15
N GLY A 50 -5.09 20.68 -8.25
CA GLY A 50 -3.90 21.53 -8.24
C GLY A 50 -2.57 20.78 -8.43
N ASP A 51 -1.58 21.12 -7.61
CA ASP A 51 -0.18 20.70 -7.80
C ASP A 51 0.06 19.24 -7.41
N ALA A 52 0.41 18.41 -8.39
CA ALA A 52 0.66 16.99 -8.20
C ALA A 52 1.82 16.71 -7.22
N ILE A 53 2.80 17.61 -7.14
CA ILE A 53 3.96 17.46 -6.26
C ILE A 53 3.56 17.66 -4.80
N ALA A 54 2.90 18.78 -4.50
CA ALA A 54 2.37 19.06 -3.19
C ALA A 54 1.42 17.96 -2.70
N ALA A 55 0.58 17.43 -3.59
CA ALA A 55 -0.33 16.36 -3.25
C ALA A 55 0.36 15.02 -2.98
N ALA A 56 1.37 14.65 -3.78
CA ALA A 56 2.14 13.44 -3.53
C ALA A 56 2.87 13.51 -2.18
N HIS A 57 3.47 14.67 -1.87
CA HIS A 57 4.10 14.91 -0.57
C HIS A 57 3.10 14.88 0.60
N ALA A 58 1.94 15.54 0.44
CA ALA A 58 0.90 15.54 1.46
C ALA A 58 0.33 14.13 1.70
N ALA A 59 0.14 13.34 0.65
CA ALA A 59 -0.29 11.94 0.76
C ALA A 59 0.75 11.09 1.47
N ALA A 60 2.03 11.23 1.13
CA ALA A 60 3.12 10.53 1.80
C ALA A 60 3.20 10.89 3.30
N GLN A 61 3.06 12.17 3.65
CA GLN A 61 3.04 12.62 5.05
C GLN A 61 1.80 12.12 5.81
N ARG A 62 0.63 12.07 5.17
CA ARG A 62 -0.57 11.49 5.79
C ARG A 62 -0.34 10.02 6.08
N LEU A 63 0.16 9.25 5.11
CA LEU A 63 0.47 7.83 5.30
C LEU A 63 1.52 7.63 6.39
N ASP A 64 2.54 8.49 6.47
CA ASP A 64 3.51 8.45 7.57
C ASP A 64 2.86 8.69 8.94
N ASN A 65 1.97 9.67 9.07
CA ASN A 65 1.29 9.93 10.34
C ASN A 65 0.27 8.85 10.72
N ASP A 66 -0.44 8.32 9.73
CA ASP A 66 -1.51 7.34 9.91
C ASP A 66 -0.97 5.93 10.18
N HIS A 67 0.24 5.64 9.68
CA HIS A 67 0.92 4.36 9.88
C HIS A 67 2.19 4.54 10.76
N PRO A 68 2.02 4.82 12.07
CA PRO A 68 3.11 4.79 13.01
C PRO A 68 3.60 3.34 13.22
N ARG A 69 4.72 3.19 13.94
CA ARG A 69 5.36 1.88 14.16
C ARG A 69 4.38 0.85 14.72
N ASP A 70 3.57 1.18 15.72
CA ASP A 70 2.60 0.24 16.32
C ASP A 70 1.60 -0.31 15.30
N VAL A 71 1.08 0.53 14.40
CA VAL A 71 0.15 0.12 13.34
C VAL A 71 0.87 -0.78 12.33
N LEU A 72 2.09 -0.41 11.92
CA LEU A 72 2.91 -1.24 11.04
C LEU A 72 3.22 -2.61 11.65
N GLU A 73 3.49 -2.67 12.96
CA GLU A 73 3.73 -3.94 13.65
C GLU A 73 2.47 -4.80 13.74
N ALA A 74 1.29 -4.20 13.95
CA ALA A 74 0.02 -4.90 13.91
C ALA A 74 -0.30 -5.46 12.50
N LEU A 75 -0.06 -4.66 11.45
CA LEU A 75 -0.17 -5.10 10.05
C LEU A 75 0.79 -6.26 9.77
N VAL A 76 2.06 -6.14 10.19
CA VAL A 76 3.07 -7.20 10.06
C VAL A 76 2.64 -8.49 10.74
N ALA A 77 2.14 -8.40 11.98
CA ALA A 77 1.66 -9.55 12.74
C ALA A 77 0.48 -10.27 12.04
N ASN A 78 -0.32 -9.53 11.27
CA ASN A 78 -1.40 -10.06 10.45
C ASN A 78 -0.98 -10.38 8.99
N GLY A 79 0.32 -10.44 8.70
CA GLY A 79 0.81 -10.77 7.36
C GLY A 79 0.56 -9.68 6.31
N GLY A 80 0.39 -8.42 6.73
CA GLY A 80 0.13 -7.27 5.86
C GLY A 80 -1.36 -6.96 5.66
N LEU A 81 -2.24 -7.68 6.36
CA LEU A 81 -3.68 -7.46 6.32
C LEU A 81 -4.12 -6.53 7.46
N ASP A 82 -4.95 -5.55 7.11
CA ASP A 82 -5.61 -4.72 8.10
C ASP A 82 -6.63 -5.56 8.90
N PRO A 83 -6.49 -5.66 10.24
CA PRO A 83 -7.38 -6.49 11.06
C PRO A 83 -8.83 -6.00 11.05
N GLU A 84 -9.09 -4.73 10.74
CA GLU A 84 -10.44 -4.14 10.70
C GLU A 84 -11.12 -4.31 9.33
N SER A 85 -10.34 -4.55 8.27
CA SER A 85 -10.81 -4.85 6.91
C SER A 85 -11.20 -6.32 6.70
N GLY A 86 -11.14 -7.14 7.76
CA GLY A 86 -11.51 -8.54 7.75
C GLY A 86 -13.01 -8.78 7.57
N VAL A 87 -13.52 -8.73 6.34
CA VAL A 87 -14.51 -9.67 5.76
C VAL A 87 -14.96 -9.24 4.35
N SER A 88 -14.31 -9.78 3.31
CA SER A 88 -14.97 -10.04 2.03
C SER A 88 -14.08 -10.97 1.20
N GLY A 89 -14.13 -12.28 1.45
CA GLY A 89 -13.35 -13.22 0.64
C GLY A 89 -13.24 -14.66 1.12
N VAL A 90 -13.87 -15.07 2.23
CA VAL A 90 -14.11 -16.50 2.43
C VAL A 90 -15.38 -16.85 1.67
N ASP A 91 -15.20 -17.45 0.49
CA ASP A 91 -16.26 -18.23 -0.16
C ASP A 91 -16.05 -19.69 0.28
N PRO A 92 -16.85 -20.23 1.22
CA PRO A 92 -16.68 -21.60 1.68
C PRO A 92 -17.44 -22.64 0.84
N GLN A 93 -17.74 -22.42 -0.45
CA GLN A 93 -18.41 -23.46 -1.26
C GLN A 93 -17.82 -23.66 -2.66
N GLN A 94 -16.75 -24.46 -2.75
CA GLN A 94 -16.54 -25.36 -3.88
C GLN A 94 -16.01 -26.71 -3.34
N GLU A 95 -16.88 -27.44 -2.64
CA GLU A 95 -16.73 -28.89 -2.50
C GLU A 95 -17.98 -29.57 -3.08
N SER A 96 -17.74 -30.58 -3.93
CA SER A 96 -18.65 -31.51 -4.63
C SER A 96 -19.04 -31.18 -6.07
#